data_AF-A0A3D4LLC0-F1
#
_entry.id   AF-A0A3D4LLC0-F1
#
_cell.length_a   1.000
_cell.length_b   1.000
_cell.length_c   1.000
_cell.angle_alpha   90.00
_cell.angle_beta   90.00
_cell.angle_gamma   90.00
#
_symmetry.space_group_name_H-M   'P 1'
#
loop_
_entity.id
_entity.type
_entity.pdbx_description
1 polymer ?
#
loop_
_entity_poly.entity_id
_entity_poly.type
_entity_poly.pdbx_seq_one_letter_code
_entity_poly.pdbx_strand_id
1 'polypeptide(L)'
;MRLIEIIKQNNYETVSIIGLAKNAGKTVTLNYLIEEAINLNIKTGIASTGRDGENIDLVTKTQKPAILVTEGMYAATAKKTLMFSNAKAEILETTGISTAMG
;
A
#
# COMPACT_ATOMS: atom_id res chain seq x y z
N MET A 1 15.50 8.15 -15.28
CA MET A 1 15.84 7.52 -13.99
C MET A 1 14.54 7.25 -13.26
N ARG A 2 14.23 5.98 -12.99
CA ARG A 2 13.01 5.55 -12.30
C ARG A 2 13.14 5.75 -10.80
N LEU A 3 12.01 5.88 -10.09
CA LEU A 3 12.03 6.08 -8.63
C LEU A 3 12.72 4.91 -7.91
N ILE A 4 12.50 3.67 -8.35
CA ILE A 4 13.11 2.48 -7.74
C ILE A 4 14.65 2.49 -7.86
N GLU A 5 15.18 3.09 -8.92
CA GLU A 5 16.63 3.21 -9.14
C GLU A 5 17.25 4.16 -8.11
N ILE A 6 16.57 5.28 -7.82
CA ILE A 6 16.99 6.25 -6.80
C ILE A 6 16.99 5.59 -5.42
N ILE A 7 15.92 4.86 -5.08
CA ILE A 7 15.78 4.15 -3.81
C ILE A 7 16.96 3.17 -3.62
N LYS A 8 17.25 2.38 -4.65
CA LYS A 8 18.32 1.38 -4.63
C LYS A 8 19.71 2.00 -4.59
N GLN A 9 19.97 3.06 -5.36
CA GLN A 9 21.27 3.76 -5.38
C GLN A 9 21.61 4.39 -4.03
N ASN A 10 20.60 4.88 -3.30
CA ASN A 10 20.78 5.47 -1.97
C ASN A 10 20.65 4.45 -0.83
N ASN A 11 20.45 3.16 -1.16
CA ASN A 11 20.31 2.08 -0.20
C ASN A 11 19.21 2.32 0.86
N TYR A 12 18.08 2.91 0.44
CA TYR A 12 16.92 3.10 1.30
C TYR A 12 16.14 1.79 1.47
N GLU A 13 15.98 1.35 2.71
CA GLU A 13 15.21 0.14 3.06
C GLU A 13 13.74 0.44 3.35
N THR A 14 13.42 1.68 3.72
CA THR A 14 12.05 2.11 4.04
C THR A 14 11.75 3.42 3.33
N VAL A 15 10.62 3.46 2.63
CA VAL A 15 10.17 4.63 1.87
C VAL A 15 8.72 4.92 2.24
N SER A 16 8.43 6.18 2.55
CA SER A 16 7.08 6.65 2.84
C SER A 16 6.59 7.59 1.74
N ILE A 17 5.36 7.36 1.26
CA ILE A 17 4.72 8.17 0.23
C ILE A 17 3.71 9.09 0.91
N ILE A 18 4.12 10.35 1.10
CA ILE A 18 3.35 11.35 1.83
C ILE A 18 2.76 12.36 0.84
N GLY A 19 1.54 12.82 1.12
CA GLY A 19 0.88 13.85 0.34
C GLY A 19 -0.33 14.40 1.07
N LEU A 20 -0.40 15.72 1.19
CA LEU A 20 -1.39 16.42 2.03
C LEU A 20 -2.78 16.52 1.39
N ALA A 21 -2.87 16.34 0.07
CA ALA A 21 -4.14 16.40 -0.65
C ALA A 21 -4.74 15.00 -0.92
N LYS A 22 -6.07 14.92 -0.96
CA LYS A 22 -6.77 13.77 -1.57
C LYS A 22 -6.38 13.72 -3.06
N ASN A 23 -6.29 12.50 -3.62
CA ASN A 23 -5.95 12.26 -5.02
C ASN A 23 -4.59 12.84 -5.50
N ALA A 24 -3.65 13.09 -4.59
CA ALA A 24 -2.28 13.53 -4.91
C ALA A 24 -1.40 12.45 -5.57
N GLY A 25 -1.97 11.36 -6.08
CA GLY A 25 -1.22 10.27 -6.70
C GLY A 25 -0.54 9.29 -5.74
N LYS A 26 -0.68 9.44 -4.41
CA LYS A 26 -0.01 8.57 -3.41
C LYS A 26 -0.16 7.07 -3.70
N THR A 27 -1.40 6.60 -3.86
CA THR A 27 -1.68 5.19 -4.11
C THR A 27 -1.20 4.73 -5.49
N VAL A 28 -1.24 5.62 -6.49
CA VAL A 28 -0.71 5.34 -7.83
C VAL A 28 0.81 5.16 -7.77
N THR A 29 1.51 6.05 -7.07
CA THR A 29 2.96 5.94 -6.84
C THR A 29 3.31 4.69 -6.05
N LEU A 30 2.51 4.32 -5.05
CA LEU A 30 2.72 3.08 -4.29
C LEU A 30 2.65 1.86 -5.20
N ASN A 31 1.59 1.73 -6.01
CA ASN A 31 1.43 0.60 -6.92
C ASN A 31 2.54 0.55 -7.98
N TYR A 32 2.94 1.70 -8.52
CA TYR A 32 4.08 1.79 -9.44
C TYR A 32 5.37 1.25 -8.80
N LEU A 33 5.67 1.63 -7.56
CA LEU A 33 6.85 1.14 -6.86
C LEU A 33 6.77 -0.36 -6.55
N ILE A 34 5.59 -0.87 -6.22
CA ILE A 34 5.37 -2.31 -6.01
C ILE A 34 5.63 -3.09 -7.31
N GLU A 35 5.09 -2.64 -8.44
CA GLU A 35 5.31 -3.27 -9.75
C GLU A 35 6.81 -3.30 -10.11
N GLU A 36 7.49 -2.18 -9.92
CA GLU A 36 8.93 -2.07 -10.16
C GLU A 36 9.75 -2.97 -9.23
N ALA A 37 9.37 -3.06 -7.95
CA ALA A 37 10.02 -3.94 -6.99
C ALA A 37 9.84 -5.42 -7.36
N ILE A 38 8.64 -5.82 -7.82
CA ILE A 38 8.37 -7.16 -8.34
C ILE A 38 9.25 -7.46 -9.54
N ASN A 39 9.31 -6.56 -10.53
CA ASN A 39 10.14 -6.71 -11.73
C ASN A 39 11.64 -6.87 -11.41
N LEU A 40 12.09 -6.36 -10.26
CA LEU A 40 13.46 -6.46 -9.79
C LEU A 40 13.67 -7.57 -8.74
N ASN A 41 12.66 -8.40 -8.46
CA ASN A 41 12.67 -9.43 -7.42
C ASN A 41 13.05 -8.91 -6.02
N ILE A 42 12.61 -7.70 -5.68
CA ILE A 42 12.83 -7.08 -4.38
C ILE A 42 11.72 -7.55 -3.42
N LYS A 43 12.13 -8.18 -2.31
CA LYS A 43 11.20 -8.53 -1.22
C LYS A 43 10.62 -7.26 -0.63
N THR A 44 9.30 -7.13 -0.68
CA THR A 44 8.62 -5.88 -0.35
C THR A 44 7.60 -6.11 0.75
N GLY A 45 7.69 -5.30 1.81
CA GLY A 45 6.66 -5.15 2.82
C GLY A 45 5.91 -3.83 2.61
N ILE A 46 4.61 -3.82 2.84
CA ILE A 46 3.79 -2.60 2.77
C ILE A 46 3.02 -2.36 4.08
N ALA A 47 2.87 -1.10 4.44
CA ALA A 47 1.95 -0.67 5.48
C ALA A 47 1.15 0.52 4.95
N SER A 48 -0.18 0.49 5.13
CA SER A 48 -1.05 1.58 4.70
C SER A 48 -2.07 1.90 5.77
N THR A 49 -2.09 3.17 6.19
CA THR A 49 -3.08 3.71 7.13
C THR A 49 -4.24 4.32 6.34
N GLY A 50 -5.06 3.48 5.73
CA GLY A 50 -6.28 3.94 5.07
C GLY A 50 -7.25 4.50 6.10
N ARG A 51 -7.44 5.83 6.14
CA ARG A 51 -8.41 6.47 7.07
C ARG A 51 -9.86 6.19 6.70
N ASP A 52 -10.16 6.23 5.40
CA ASP A 52 -11.53 6.37 4.94
C ASP A 52 -12.17 5.02 4.55
N GLY A 53 -11.39 3.99 4.18
CA GLY A 53 -11.92 2.67 3.77
C GLY A 53 -12.85 2.69 2.54
N GLU A 54 -13.05 3.85 1.93
CA GLU A 54 -13.95 4.05 0.80
C GLU A 54 -13.34 3.55 -0.52
N ASN A 55 -14.08 2.69 -1.23
CA ASN A 55 -13.72 2.26 -2.58
C ASN A 55 -14.02 3.31 -3.67
N ILE A 56 -14.78 4.36 -3.32
CA ILE A 56 -15.17 5.45 -4.21
C ILE A 56 -14.75 6.75 -3.54
N ASP A 57 -14.00 7.58 -4.25
CA ASP A 57 -13.74 8.94 -3.80
C ASP A 57 -15.04 9.75 -3.84
N LEU A 58 -15.53 10.19 -2.67
CA LEU A 58 -16.79 10.91 -2.56
C LEU A 58 -16.80 12.27 -3.28
N VAL A 59 -15.62 12.87 -3.52
CA VAL A 59 -15.48 14.18 -4.18
C VAL A 59 -15.46 14.00 -5.70
N THR A 60 -14.63 13.07 -6.20
CA THR A 60 -14.44 12.89 -7.65
C THR A 60 -15.34 11.81 -8.25
N LYS A 61 -16.05 11.03 -7.43
CA LYS A 61 -16.86 9.86 -7.80
C LYS A 61 -16.07 8.79 -8.59
N THR A 62 -14.74 8.84 -8.52
CA THR A 62 -13.87 7.85 -9.17
C THR A 62 -13.56 6.71 -8.22
N GLN A 63 -13.39 5.50 -8.74
CA GLN A 63 -12.90 4.38 -7.94
C GLN A 63 -11.49 4.73 -7.43
N LYS A 64 -11.24 4.51 -6.14
CA LYS A 64 -9.87 4.60 -5.63
C LYS A 64 -9.09 3.39 -6.14
N PRO A 65 -7.84 3.58 -6.62
CA PRO A 65 -7.02 2.45 -7.00
C PRO A 65 -6.79 1.55 -5.78
N ALA A 66 -7.04 0.25 -5.93
CA ALA A 66 -6.69 -0.73 -4.92
C ALA A 66 -5.16 -0.84 -4.80
N ILE A 67 -4.66 -1.16 -3.61
CA ILE A 67 -3.24 -1.48 -3.43
C ILE A 67 -3.02 -2.91 -3.92
N LEU A 68 -2.05 -3.12 -4.81
CA LEU A 68 -1.72 -4.43 -5.35
C LEU A 68 -0.72 -5.13 -4.44
N VAL A 69 -0.96 -6.41 -4.19
CA VAL A 69 -0.03 -7.29 -3.46
C VAL A 69 0.17 -8.57 -4.27
N THR A 70 1.37 -9.14 -4.19
CA THR A 70 1.70 -10.43 -4.82
C THR A 70 2.18 -11.43 -3.77
N GLU A 71 2.27 -12.70 -4.17
CA GLU A 71 2.79 -13.77 -3.33
C GLU A 71 4.20 -13.45 -2.81
N GLY A 72 4.45 -13.76 -1.53
CA GLY A 72 5.72 -13.48 -0.86
C GLY A 72 5.90 -12.06 -0.33
N MET A 73 4.93 -11.15 -0.55
CA MET A 73 4.91 -9.84 0.09
C MET A 73 4.34 -9.91 1.52
N TYR A 74 4.76 -8.96 2.36
CA TYR A 74 4.16 -8.73 3.67
C TYR A 74 3.28 -7.49 3.63
N ALA A 75 2.10 -7.54 4.24
CA ALA A 75 1.19 -6.40 4.33
C ALA A 75 0.70 -6.19 5.76
N ALA A 76 0.94 -5.01 6.32
CA ALA A 76 0.36 -4.55 7.57
C ALA A 76 -0.88 -3.69 7.28
N THR A 77 -2.06 -4.15 7.71
CA THR A 77 -3.34 -3.48 7.47
C THR A 77 -4.32 -3.71 8.62
N ALA A 78 -5.36 -2.88 8.70
CA ALA A 78 -6.44 -3.02 9.67
C ALA A 78 -7.38 -4.17 9.31
N LYS A 79 -8.04 -4.76 10.32
CA LYS A 79 -8.90 -5.94 10.14
C LYS A 79 -10.02 -5.67 9.13
N LYS A 80 -10.71 -4.53 9.21
CA LYS A 80 -11.82 -4.23 8.28
C LYS A 80 -11.30 -4.08 6.85
N THR A 81 -10.14 -3.43 6.66
CA THR A 81 -9.54 -3.27 5.33
C THR A 81 -9.21 -4.61 4.69
N LEU A 82 -8.68 -5.55 5.46
CA LEU A 82 -8.44 -6.91 4.96
C LEU A 82 -9.73 -7.61 4.53
N MET A 83 -10.80 -7.50 5.34
CA MET A 83 -12.11 -8.08 5.04
C MET A 83 -12.78 -7.49 3.78
N PHE A 84 -12.46 -6.25 3.43
CA PHE A 84 -12.94 -5.60 2.19
C PHE A 84 -12.06 -5.89 0.97
N SER A 85 -10.89 -6.50 1.17
CA SER A 85 -9.98 -6.85 0.08
C SER A 85 -10.36 -8.17 -0.59
N ASN A 86 -9.90 -8.37 -1.81
CA ASN A 86 -9.95 -9.66 -2.50
C ASN A 86 -8.63 -10.44 -2.40
N ALA A 87 -7.67 -9.96 -1.59
CA ALA A 87 -6.39 -10.60 -1.43
C ALA A 87 -6.53 -11.90 -0.65
N LYS A 88 -5.96 -12.99 -1.18
CA LYS A 88 -5.81 -14.24 -0.44
C LYS A 88 -4.55 -14.11 0.41
N ALA A 89 -4.73 -14.00 1.72
CA ALA A 89 -3.64 -13.76 2.66
C ALA A 89 -3.70 -14.75 3.82
N GLU A 90 -2.53 -15.04 4.37
CA GLU A 90 -2.36 -15.71 5.65
C GLU A 90 -2.15 -14.65 6.75
N ILE A 91 -2.79 -14.83 7.91
CA ILE A 91 -2.55 -13.97 9.06
C ILE A 91 -1.29 -14.46 9.78
N LEU A 92 -0.21 -13.67 9.69
CA LEU A 92 1.05 -13.98 10.37
C LEU A 92 1.05 -13.53 11.83
N GLU A 93 0.51 -12.34 12.10
CA GLU A 93 0.47 -11.75 13.44
C GLU A 93 -0.67 -10.73 13.55
N THR A 94 -1.18 -10.54 14.76
CA THR A 94 -2.07 -9.43 15.11
C THR A 94 -1.37 -8.49 16.08
N THR A 95 -1.33 -7.19 15.78
CA THR A 95 -0.59 -6.20 16.59
C THR A 95 -1.27 -5.83 17.92
N GLY A 96 -2.55 -6.17 18.10
CA GLY A 96 -3.36 -5.74 19.25
C GLY A 96 -3.73 -4.25 19.24
N ILE A 97 -3.34 -3.48 18.23
CA ILE A 97 -3.65 -2.06 18.09
C ILE A 97 -5.08 -1.91 17.56
N SER A 98 -5.94 -1.23 18.31
CA SER A 98 -7.30 -0.92 17.87
C SER A 98 -7.36 0.43 17.18
N THR A 99 -7.97 0.47 16.00
CA THR A 99 -8.26 1.72 15.27
C THR A 99 -9.75 1.78 14.89
N ALA A 100 -10.22 2.94 14.40
CA ALA A 100 -11.59 3.03 13.87
C ALA A 100 -11.83 2.02 12.71
N MET A 101 -10.76 1.63 12.01
CA MET A 101 -10.78 0.65 10.92
C MET A 101 -10.62 -0.81 11.39
N GLY A 102 -10.68 -1.07 12.71
CA GLY A 102 -10.42 -2.39 13.29
C GLY A 102 -8.95 -2.54 13.56
#